data_AF-A0A821EFR5-F1
#
_entry.id   AF-A0A821EFR5-F1
#
_cell.length_a   1.000
_cell.length_b   1.000
_cell.length_c   1.000
_cell.angle_alpha   90.00
_cell.angle_beta   90.00
_cell.angle_gamma   90.00
#
_symmetry.space_group_name_H-M   'P 1'
#
loop_
_entity.id
_entity.type
_entity.pdbx_description
1 polymer ?
#
loop_
_entity_poly.entity_id
_entity_poly.type
_entity_poly.pdbx_seq_one_letter_code
_entity_poly.pdbx_strand_id
1 'polypeptide(L)'
;MATASINSKQCFICKKEKSNLHSCDGCSEKFCFSDLSKHRQEHEVELEKIVTDCDTFQQSISEQQQDINHSPLIQQVNAWERDSIMKIQQTAEDCRQRLIKSTDDNIAEIKKKLNQFIT
;
A
#
# COMPACT_ATOMS: atom_id res chain seq x y z
N MET A 1 1.88 -55.44 31.40
CA MET A 1 2.29 -55.69 30.00
C MET A 1 3.20 -54.55 29.57
N ALA A 2 4.46 -54.83 29.25
CA ALA A 2 5.41 -53.84 28.79
C ALA A 2 5.05 -53.43 27.36
N THR A 3 4.74 -52.16 27.13
CA THR A 3 4.60 -51.60 25.78
C THR A 3 6.01 -51.40 25.22
N ALA A 4 6.38 -52.23 24.25
CA ALA A 4 7.65 -52.11 23.54
C ALA A 4 7.70 -50.75 22.83
N SER A 5 8.55 -49.85 23.31
CA SER A 5 8.91 -48.63 22.61
C SER A 5 9.61 -49.03 21.32
N ILE A 6 8.95 -48.78 20.18
CA ILE A 6 9.55 -48.93 18.85
C ILE A 6 10.61 -47.83 18.75
N ASN A 7 11.80 -48.12 19.24
CA ASN A 7 13.00 -47.37 18.93
C ASN A 7 13.22 -47.53 17.42
N SER A 8 12.67 -46.63 16.61
CA SER A 8 12.94 -46.56 15.17
C SER A 8 14.43 -46.28 14.98
N LYS A 9 15.21 -47.36 14.81
CA LYS A 9 16.64 -47.30 14.48
C LYS A 9 16.86 -46.97 13.00
N GLN A 10 15.90 -46.31 12.36
CA GLN A 10 15.88 -46.05 10.92
C GLN A 10 15.97 -44.55 10.64
N CYS A 11 16.71 -44.19 9.60
CA CYS A 11 16.76 -42.82 9.09
C CYS A 11 15.40 -42.42 8.50
N PHE A 12 14.91 -41.22 8.79
CA PHE A 12 13.67 -40.68 8.26
C PHE A 12 13.66 -40.58 6.73
N ILE A 13 14.79 -40.25 6.10
CA ILE A 13 14.89 -40.07 4.65
C ILE A 13 15.13 -41.40 3.94
N CYS A 14 16.29 -42.04 4.17
CA CYS A 14 16.64 -43.26 3.42
C CYS A 14 15.99 -44.56 3.95
N LYS A 15 15.25 -44.51 5.07
CA LYS A 15 14.56 -45.65 5.73
C LYS A 15 15.45 -46.83 6.11
N LYS A 16 16.78 -46.68 6.04
CA LYS A 16 17.74 -47.74 6.40
C LYS A 16 18.00 -47.74 7.90
N GLU A 17 18.11 -48.94 8.48
CA GLU A 17 18.58 -49.11 9.85
C GLU A 17 20.05 -48.71 9.97
N LYS A 18 20.36 -47.86 10.95
CA LYS A 18 21.72 -47.37 11.21
C LYS A 18 21.95 -47.34 12.72
N SER A 19 23.15 -47.75 13.12
CA SER A 19 23.61 -47.69 14.51
C SER A 19 23.80 -46.26 15.01
N ASN A 20 24.23 -45.36 14.11
CA ASN A 20 24.47 -43.95 14.40
C ASN A 20 23.40 -43.09 13.74
N LEU A 21 22.36 -42.76 14.49
CA LEU A 21 21.32 -41.80 14.10
C LEU A 21 21.42 -40.56 14.97
N HIS A 22 21.18 -39.42 14.34
CA HIS A 22 21.17 -38.11 14.97
C HIS A 22 19.76 -37.54 14.89
N SER A 23 19.27 -37.02 16.01
CA SER A 23 17.97 -36.34 16.05
C SER A 23 18.13 -34.89 15.59
N CYS A 24 17.14 -34.40 14.85
CA CYS A 24 16.98 -32.97 14.60
C CYS A 24 15.93 -32.43 15.58
N ASP A 25 16.29 -31.49 16.45
CA ASP A 25 15.37 -30.94 17.45
C ASP A 25 14.24 -30.12 16.82
N GLY A 26 14.46 -29.57 15.62
CA GLY A 26 13.46 -28.75 14.91
C GLY A 26 12.30 -29.56 14.34
N CYS A 27 12.58 -30.72 13.75
CA CYS A 27 11.55 -31.59 13.16
C CYS A 27 11.24 -32.84 13.99
N SER A 28 11.97 -33.07 15.09
CA SER A 28 11.86 -34.25 15.97
C SER A 28 12.12 -35.61 15.28
N GLU A 29 12.71 -35.59 14.08
CA GLU A 29 13.02 -36.78 13.30
C GLU A 29 14.49 -37.22 13.46
N LYS A 30 14.76 -38.50 13.15
CA LYS A 30 16.11 -39.10 13.23
C LYS A 30 16.70 -39.35 11.85
N PHE A 31 17.97 -38.98 11.66
CA PHE A 31 18.66 -39.04 10.38
C PHE A 31 20.02 -39.72 10.51
N CYS A 32 20.49 -40.36 9.44
CA CYS A 32 21.91 -40.67 9.32
C CYS A 32 22.68 -39.37 8.99
N PHE A 33 23.98 -39.34 9.27
CA PHE A 33 24.80 -38.12 9.14
C PHE A 33 24.70 -37.42 7.77
N SER A 34 24.70 -38.20 6.67
CA SER A 34 24.58 -37.65 5.31
C SER A 34 23.23 -36.99 5.06
N ASP A 35 22.15 -37.66 5.50
CA ASP A 35 20.78 -37.19 5.28
C ASP A 35 20.46 -36.01 6.20
N LEU A 36 21.04 -35.96 7.41
CA LEU A 36 20.96 -34.81 8.31
C LEU A 36 21.62 -33.56 7.69
N SER A 37 22.77 -33.75 7.05
CA SER A 37 23.52 -32.65 6.42
C SER A 37 22.72 -32.05 5.26
N LYS A 38 22.09 -32.91 4.44
CA LYS A 38 21.19 -32.48 3.35
C LYS A 38 19.95 -31.76 3.88
N HIS A 39 19.31 -32.33 4.91
CA HIS A 39 18.15 -31.72 5.56
C HIS A 39 18.46 -30.31 6.09
N ARG A 40 19.63 -30.11 6.70
CA ARG A 40 20.09 -28.78 7.13
C ARG A 40 20.29 -27.84 5.95
N GLN A 41 20.93 -28.31 4.89
CA GLN A 41 21.18 -27.52 3.68
C GLN A 41 19.87 -27.09 3.00
N GLU A 42 18.87 -27.97 2.94
CA GLU A 42 17.54 -27.65 2.41
C GLU A 42 16.90 -26.48 3.20
N HIS A 43 16.96 -26.52 4.52
CA HIS A 43 16.47 -25.43 5.36
C HIS A 43 17.28 -24.13 5.23
N GLU A 44 18.58 -24.21 5.02
CA GLU A 44 19.42 -23.04 4.75
C GLU A 44 19.00 -22.33 3.45
N VAL A 45 18.76 -23.11 2.39
CA VAL A 45 18.25 -22.58 1.11
C VAL A 45 16.85 -21.97 1.26
N GLU A 46 15.97 -22.61 2.04
CA GLU A 46 14.64 -22.05 2.33
C GLU A 46 14.73 -20.72 3.09
N LEU A 47 15.63 -20.62 4.08
CA LEU A 47 15.85 -19.39 4.84
C LEU A 47 16.43 -18.28 3.98
N GLU A 48 17.42 -18.57 3.13
CA GLU A 48 17.98 -17.60 2.17
C GLU A 48 16.90 -17.05 1.24
N LYS A 49 15.99 -17.92 0.78
CA LYS A 49 14.85 -17.49 -0.03
C LYS A 49 13.92 -16.56 0.76
N ILE A 50 13.58 -16.90 2.00
CA ILE A 50 12.73 -16.04 2.85
C ILE A 50 13.37 -14.67 3.05
N VAL A 51 14.68 -14.61 3.32
CA VAL A 51 15.40 -13.34 3.47
C VAL A 51 15.32 -12.52 2.19
N THR A 52 15.57 -13.14 1.03
CA THR A 52 15.49 -12.48 -0.27
C THR A 52 14.08 -11.95 -0.57
N ASP A 53 13.05 -12.74 -0.26
CA ASP A 53 11.64 -12.37 -0.43
C ASP A 53 11.28 -11.17 0.49
N CYS A 54 11.78 -11.17 1.73
CA CYS A 54 11.61 -10.06 2.68
C CYS A 54 12.27 -8.77 2.18
N ASP A 55 13.50 -8.83 1.69
CA ASP A 55 14.22 -7.67 1.15
C ASP A 55 13.49 -7.09 -0.07
N THR A 56 13.04 -7.96 -0.97
CA THR A 56 12.25 -7.59 -2.16
C THR A 56 10.93 -6.91 -1.78
N PHE A 57 10.25 -7.45 -0.76
CA PHE A 57 9.02 -6.87 -0.27
C PHE A 57 9.24 -5.49 0.38
N GLN A 58 10.29 -5.34 1.18
CA GLN A 58 10.66 -4.06 1.79
C GLN A 58 11.03 -2.99 0.74
N GLN A 59 11.74 -3.40 -0.32
CA GLN A 59 12.01 -2.52 -1.46
C GLN A 59 10.70 -2.08 -2.15
N SER A 60 9.78 -3.03 -2.39
CA SER A 60 8.50 -2.75 -3.04
C SER A 60 7.63 -1.75 -2.25
N ILE A 61 7.62 -1.87 -0.91
CA ILE A 61 6.96 -0.90 -0.04
C ILE A 61 7.61 0.49 -0.17
N SER A 62 8.94 0.54 -0.16
CA SER A 62 9.70 1.79 -0.22
C SER A 62 9.48 2.52 -1.54
N GLU A 63 9.42 1.80 -2.66
CA GLU A 63 9.12 2.35 -3.98
C GLU A 63 7.70 2.93 -4.05
N GLN A 64 6.70 2.25 -3.47
CA GLN A 64 5.33 2.77 -3.39
C GLN A 64 5.22 4.03 -2.52
N GLN A 65 6.02 4.13 -1.45
CA GLN A 65 6.03 5.32 -0.60
C GLN A 65 6.60 6.57 -1.30
N GLN A 66 7.56 6.41 -2.21
CA GLN A 66 8.10 7.53 -2.96
C GLN A 66 7.09 8.13 -3.94
N ASP A 67 6.07 7.36 -4.34
CA ASP A 67 5.13 7.72 -5.41
C ASP A 67 3.74 8.15 -4.90
N ILE A 68 3.58 8.42 -3.60
CA ILE A 68 2.29 8.77 -2.99
C ILE A 68 1.63 9.97 -3.69
N ASN A 69 2.42 10.96 -4.11
CA ASN A 69 1.92 12.14 -4.83
C ASN A 69 1.48 11.86 -6.28
N HIS A 70 1.94 10.77 -6.89
CA HIS A 70 1.46 10.31 -8.20
C HIS A 70 0.34 9.27 -8.09
N SER A 71 -0.06 8.89 -6.88
CA SER A 71 -1.20 8.02 -6.67
C SER A 71 -2.42 8.55 -7.45
N PRO A 72 -3.09 7.71 -8.26
CA PRO A 72 -4.26 8.11 -9.03
C PRO A 72 -5.36 8.74 -8.18
N LEU A 73 -5.46 8.35 -6.90
CA LEU A 73 -6.43 8.93 -5.96
C LEU A 73 -6.04 10.36 -5.56
N ILE A 74 -4.77 10.62 -5.26
CA ILE A 74 -4.29 11.97 -4.95
C ILE A 74 -4.44 12.89 -6.16
N GLN A 75 -4.15 12.39 -7.38
CA GLN A 75 -4.39 13.16 -8.60
C GLN A 75 -5.87 13.51 -8.80
N GLN A 76 -6.78 12.58 -8.50
CA GLN A 76 -8.23 12.86 -8.54
C GLN A 76 -8.65 13.91 -7.52
N VAL A 77 -8.11 13.85 -6.29
CA VAL A 77 -8.35 14.88 -5.26
C VAL A 77 -7.85 16.25 -5.73
N ASN A 78 -6.64 16.31 -6.28
CA ASN A 78 -6.06 17.56 -6.79
C ASN A 78 -6.86 18.13 -7.96
N ALA A 79 -7.36 17.29 -8.86
CA ALA A 79 -8.23 17.70 -9.97
C ALA A 79 -9.57 18.24 -9.45
N TRP A 80 -10.19 17.52 -8.52
CA TRP A 80 -11.44 17.95 -7.89
C TRP A 80 -11.30 19.28 -7.16
N GLU A 81 -10.19 19.49 -6.44
CA GLU A 81 -9.90 20.75 -5.75
C GLU A 81 -9.79 21.92 -6.74
N ARG A 82 -8.99 21.75 -7.80
CA ARG A 82 -8.80 22.76 -8.84
C ARG A 82 -10.12 23.13 -9.51
N ASP A 83 -10.89 22.14 -9.93
CA ASP A 83 -12.18 22.34 -10.60
C ASP A 83 -13.18 23.05 -9.67
N SER A 84 -13.17 22.72 -8.39
CA SER A 84 -14.04 23.34 -7.39
C SER A 84 -13.68 24.82 -7.18
N ILE A 85 -12.39 25.13 -7.05
CA ILE A 85 -11.91 26.52 -6.94
C ILE A 85 -12.34 27.33 -8.18
N MET A 86 -12.13 26.77 -9.39
CA MET A 86 -12.52 27.44 -10.63
C MET A 86 -14.01 27.76 -10.69
N LYS A 87 -14.87 26.80 -10.33
CA LYS A 87 -16.34 27.00 -10.31
C LYS A 87 -16.74 28.08 -9.31
N ILE A 88 -16.14 28.09 -8.12
CA ILE A 88 -16.41 29.10 -7.09
C ILE A 88 -16.00 30.49 -7.60
N GLN A 89 -14.81 30.61 -8.17
CA GLN A 89 -14.30 31.87 -8.70
C GLN A 89 -15.17 32.40 -9.84
N GLN A 90 -15.54 31.55 -10.80
CA GLN A 90 -16.40 31.93 -11.92
C GLN A 90 -17.78 32.40 -11.43
N THR A 91 -18.38 31.65 -10.51
CA THR A 91 -19.69 32.02 -9.93
C THR A 91 -19.62 33.35 -9.18
N ALA A 92 -18.55 33.57 -8.41
CA ALA A 92 -18.34 34.81 -7.68
C ALA A 92 -18.19 36.00 -8.63
N GLU A 93 -17.44 35.84 -9.72
CA GLU A 93 -17.26 36.88 -10.74
C GLU A 93 -18.58 37.20 -11.46
N ASP A 94 -19.34 36.18 -11.88
CA ASP A 94 -20.66 36.36 -12.49
C ASP A 94 -21.61 37.14 -11.57
N CYS A 95 -21.60 36.83 -10.27
CA CYS A 95 -22.38 37.58 -9.27
C CYS A 95 -21.94 39.05 -9.16
N ARG A 96 -20.63 39.31 -9.13
CA ARG A 96 -20.09 40.69 -9.09
C ARG A 96 -20.52 41.48 -10.33
N GLN A 97 -20.38 40.89 -11.52
CA GLN A 97 -20.76 41.54 -12.78
C GLN A 97 -22.27 41.88 -12.82
N ARG A 98 -23.13 40.98 -12.34
CA ARG A 98 -24.58 41.23 -12.25
C ARG A 98 -24.90 42.39 -11.29
N LEU A 99 -24.25 42.44 -10.14
CA LEU A 99 -24.46 43.50 -9.16
C LEU A 99 -23.97 44.86 -9.66
N ILE A 100 -22.80 44.91 -10.30
CA ILE A 100 -22.27 46.13 -10.92
C ILE A 100 -23.26 46.64 -11.97
N LYS A 101 -23.68 45.78 -12.90
CA LYS A 101 -24.63 46.16 -13.93
C LYS A 101 -25.94 46.68 -13.36
N SER A 102 -26.53 45.98 -12.38
CA SER A 102 -27.77 46.41 -11.75
C SER A 102 -27.60 47.76 -11.02
N THR A 103 -26.44 47.99 -10.41
CA THR A 103 -26.12 49.25 -9.74
C THR A 103 -26.01 50.40 -10.75
N ASP A 104 -25.29 50.17 -11.85
CA ASP A 104 -25.13 51.15 -12.92
C ASP A 104 -26.48 51.51 -13.57
N ASP A 105 -27.32 50.50 -13.85
CA ASP A 105 -28.67 50.69 -14.39
C ASP A 105 -29.53 51.53 -13.44
N ASN A 106 -29.51 51.23 -12.14
CA ASN A 106 -30.24 51.99 -11.11
C ASN A 106 -29.73 53.44 -11.01
N ILE A 107 -28.41 53.65 -11.03
CA ILE A 107 -27.80 54.99 -10.99
C ILE A 107 -28.22 55.80 -12.22
N ALA A 108 -28.21 55.19 -13.41
CA ALA A 108 -28.64 55.83 -14.63
C ALA A 108 -30.11 56.25 -14.56
N GLU A 109 -30.98 55.41 -14.01
CA GLU A 109 -32.40 55.72 -13.81
C GLU A 109 -32.61 56.87 -12.82
N ILE A 110 -31.89 56.87 -11.69
CA ILE A 110 -31.93 57.95 -10.71
C ILE A 110 -31.50 59.28 -11.36
N LYS A 111 -30.40 59.29 -12.12
CA LYS A 111 -29.93 60.49 -12.84
C LYS A 111 -30.98 61.01 -13.81
N LYS A 112 -31.62 60.11 -14.57
CA LYS A 112 -32.68 60.48 -15.51
C LYS A 112 -33.86 61.14 -14.80
N LYS A 113 -34.35 60.55 -13.70
CA LYS A 113 -35.44 61.11 -12.89
C LYS A 113 -35.06 62.47 -12.33
N LEU A 114 -33.85 62.62 -11.79
CA LEU A 114 -33.36 63.89 -11.25
C LEU A 114 -33.39 65.02 -12.29
N ASN A 115 -32.90 64.74 -13.51
CA ASN A 115 -32.89 65.74 -14.58
C ASN A 115 -34.30 66.17 -15.01
N GLN A 116 -35.28 65.26 -14.97
CA GLN A 116 -36.68 65.57 -15.24
C GLN A 116 -37.34 66.47 -14.17
N PHE A 117 -36.84 66.44 -12.94
CA PHE A 117 -37.34 67.30 -11.86
C PHE A 117 -36.75 68.72 -11.89
N ILE A 118 -35.56 68.88 -12.46
CA ILE A 118 -34.82 70.15 -12.47
C ILE A 118 -35.09 70.98 -13.75
N THR A 119 -35.66 70.36 -14.79
CA THR A 119 -36.03 71.00 -16.07
C THR A 119 -37.51 71.34 -16.09
#